data_AF-A0A832C6R6-F1
#
_entry.id   AF-A0A832C6R6-F1
#
_cell.length_a   1.000
_cell.length_b   1.000
_cell.length_c   1.000
_cell.angle_alpha   90.00
_cell.angle_beta   90.00
_cell.angle_gamma   90.00
#
_symmetry.space_group_name_H-M   'P 1'
#
loop_
_entity.id
_entity.type
_entity.pdbx_description
1 polymer ?
#
loop_
_entity_poly.entity_id
_entity_poly.type
_entity_poly.pdbx_seq_one_letter_code
_entity_poly.pdbx_strand_id
1 'polypeptide(L)'
;MKNFLAAGNTGVNIGEEFLLQPNKSIGQSPLFSTLGSFISTLLKNIYALAGVLLFILLIFGGVSIILGAGGNDPKKASQGSKAITWALIGFLIVFASYWIVQIISFITGIKILNTNL
;
A
#
# COMPACT_ATOMS: atom_id res chain seq x y z
N MET A 1 28.01 -36.66 -43.75
CA MET A 1 27.21 -37.10 -42.59
C MET A 1 27.23 -36.01 -41.54
N LYS A 2 26.09 -35.32 -41.41
CA LYS A 2 25.54 -34.66 -40.21
C LYS A 2 26.41 -33.64 -39.46
N ASN A 3 26.10 -32.38 -39.77
CA ASN A 3 26.21 -31.24 -38.87
C ASN A 3 25.54 -31.58 -37.53
N PHE A 4 26.34 -31.67 -36.45
CA PHE A 4 25.84 -31.85 -35.08
C PHE A 4 26.18 -30.69 -34.15
N LEU A 5 26.51 -29.51 -34.70
CA LEU A 5 26.76 -28.28 -33.92
C LEU A 5 25.51 -27.38 -33.82
N ALA A 6 24.36 -27.99 -33.53
CA ALA A 6 23.13 -27.26 -33.23
C ALA A 6 22.28 -28.04 -32.21
N ALA A 7 22.88 -28.45 -31.11
CA ALA A 7 22.13 -28.75 -29.89
C ALA A 7 22.23 -27.50 -29.02
N GLY A 8 21.11 -26.78 -28.92
CA GLY A 8 20.99 -25.60 -28.09
C GLY A 8 21.51 -25.86 -26.68
N ASN A 9 22.06 -24.79 -26.10
CA ASN A 9 22.44 -24.65 -24.71
C ASN A 9 21.21 -24.73 -23.77
N THR A 10 20.46 -25.82 -23.84
CA THR A 10 19.29 -26.14 -22.99
C THR A 10 19.63 -27.19 -21.93
N GLY A 11 20.91 -27.51 -21.77
CA GLY A 11 21.39 -28.25 -20.60
C GLY A 11 21.59 -27.28 -19.46
N VAL A 12 20.85 -27.46 -18.36
CA VAL A 12 21.17 -26.80 -17.09
C VAL A 12 22.62 -27.18 -16.74
N ASN A 13 23.53 -26.22 -16.73
CA ASN A 13 24.93 -26.44 -16.38
C ASN A 13 25.04 -26.63 -14.87
N ILE A 14 24.81 -27.88 -14.44
CA ILE A 14 24.71 -28.30 -13.03
C ILE A 14 25.96 -27.88 -12.24
N GLY A 15 27.13 -27.79 -12.87
CA GLY A 15 28.37 -27.31 -12.23
C GLY A 15 28.35 -25.82 -11.87
N GLU A 16 27.80 -24.95 -12.70
CA GLU A 16 27.70 -23.52 -12.40
C GLU A 16 26.51 -23.18 -11.49
N GLU A 17 25.45 -23.98 -11.54
CA GLU A 17 24.20 -23.78 -10.79
C GLU A 17 24.26 -24.36 -9.37
N PHE A 18 25.03 -25.45 -9.15
CA PHE A 18 25.17 -26.10 -7.84
C PHE A 18 26.32 -25.53 -7.00
N LEU A 19 27.31 -24.90 -7.62
CA LEU A 19 28.38 -24.22 -6.89
C LEU A 19 27.86 -22.89 -6.35
N LEU A 20 28.04 -22.67 -5.04
CA LEU A 20 27.73 -21.41 -4.36
C LEU A 20 28.65 -20.32 -4.91
N GLN A 21 28.22 -19.66 -5.98
CA GLN A 21 28.91 -18.45 -6.44
C GLN A 21 28.76 -17.41 -5.32
N PRO A 22 29.85 -16.77 -4.86
CA PRO A 22 29.81 -15.82 -3.74
C PRO A 22 28.89 -14.61 -4.01
N ASN A 23 28.48 -14.40 -5.27
CA ASN A 23 27.56 -13.35 -5.71
C ASN A 23 26.21 -13.87 -6.26
N LYS A 24 25.93 -15.18 -6.18
CA LYS A 24 24.63 -15.77 -6.54
C LYS A 24 24.07 -16.47 -5.30
N SER A 25 23.27 -15.74 -4.54
CA SER A 25 22.63 -16.25 -3.33
C SER A 25 21.66 -17.38 -3.70
N ILE A 26 21.93 -18.61 -3.23
CA ILE A 26 20.96 -19.71 -3.21
C ILE A 26 19.90 -19.34 -2.18
N GLY A 27 18.86 -18.62 -2.59
CA GLY A 27 17.81 -18.18 -1.66
C GLY A 27 17.20 -16.82 -1.97
N GLN A 28 17.64 -16.08 -2.99
CA GLN A 28 16.80 -15.02 -3.55
C GLN A 28 15.75 -15.65 -4.46
N SER A 29 14.90 -16.47 -3.84
CA SER A 29 13.66 -16.81 -4.49
C SER A 29 12.71 -15.62 -4.35
N PRO A 30 12.22 -15.04 -5.46
CA PRO A 30 11.07 -14.17 -5.44
C PRO A 30 9.77 -14.95 -5.14
N LEU A 31 9.85 -16.19 -4.59
CA LEU A 31 8.72 -17.07 -4.28
C LEU A 31 7.76 -16.53 -3.22
N PHE A 32 8.09 -15.44 -2.53
CA PHE A 32 7.02 -14.58 -2.04
C PHE A 32 6.73 -13.59 -3.15
N SER A 33 5.68 -13.86 -3.93
CA SER A 33 4.81 -12.77 -4.41
C SER A 33 4.49 -11.92 -3.19
N THR A 34 5.33 -10.91 -2.96
CA THR A 34 5.74 -10.55 -1.60
C THR A 34 4.51 -10.04 -0.86
N LEU A 35 4.21 -10.54 0.33
CA LEU A 35 3.13 -9.98 1.15
C LEU A 35 3.25 -8.45 1.22
N GLY A 36 4.49 -7.92 1.24
CA GLY A 36 4.80 -6.50 1.08
C GLY A 36 4.37 -5.84 -0.24
N SER A 37 4.44 -6.53 -1.38
CA SER A 37 3.96 -6.01 -2.68
C SER A 37 2.43 -5.95 -2.75
N PHE A 38 1.75 -6.98 -2.22
CA PHE A 38 0.30 -6.98 -2.11
C PHE A 38 -0.19 -5.87 -1.17
N ILE A 39 0.42 -5.77 0.03
CA ILE A 39 0.15 -4.70 0.99
C ILE A 39 0.45 -3.33 0.40
N SER A 40 1.57 -3.14 -0.28
CA SER A 40 1.91 -1.85 -0.93
C SER A 40 0.88 -1.40 -1.95
N THR A 41 0.38 -2.34 -2.76
CA THR A 41 -0.64 -2.07 -3.78
C THR A 41 -1.98 -1.70 -3.12
N LEU A 42 -2.37 -2.44 -2.09
CA LEU A 42 -3.56 -2.13 -1.29
C LEU A 42 -3.46 -0.76 -0.60
N LEU A 43 -2.33 -0.46 0.04
CA LEU A 43 -2.12 0.80 0.75
C LEU A 43 -2.24 2.00 -0.19
N LYS A 44 -1.62 1.95 -1.39
CA LYS A 44 -1.75 3.01 -2.40
C LYS A 44 -3.21 3.31 -2.73
N ASN A 45 -4.02 2.27 -2.96
CA ASN A 45 -5.44 2.43 -3.26
C ASN A 45 -6.24 2.95 -2.05
N ILE A 46 -5.95 2.46 -0.84
CA ILE A 46 -6.62 2.89 0.38
C ILE A 46 -6.32 4.37 0.68
N TYR A 47 -5.09 4.84 0.49
CA TYR A 47 -4.74 6.25 0.71
C TYR A 47 -5.51 7.17 -0.25
N ALA A 48 -5.58 6.81 -1.54
CA ALA A 48 -6.36 7.56 -2.51
C ALA A 48 -7.87 7.55 -2.15
N LEU A 49 -8.41 6.38 -1.81
CA LEU A 49 -9.80 6.24 -1.41
C LEU A 49 -10.12 7.02 -0.14
N ALA A 50 -9.26 6.97 0.87
CA ALA A 50 -9.42 7.66 2.14
C ALA A 50 -9.49 9.19 1.95
N GLY A 51 -8.65 9.76 1.08
CA GLY A 51 -8.70 11.18 0.75
C GLY A 51 -10.02 11.59 0.09
N VAL A 52 -10.50 10.81 -0.88
CA VAL A 52 -11.80 11.06 -1.54
C VAL A 52 -12.95 10.91 -0.55
N LEU A 53 -12.92 9.88 0.29
CA LEU A 53 -13.95 9.62 1.29
C LEU A 53 -14.02 10.76 2.32
N LEU A 54 -12.87 11.21 2.83
CA LEU A 54 -12.76 12.33 3.74
C LEU A 54 -13.38 13.60 3.14
N PHE A 55 -13.06 13.88 1.87
CA PHE A 55 -13.60 15.06 1.18
C PHE A 55 -15.13 15.02 1.08
N ILE A 56 -15.68 13.87 0.68
CA ILE A 56 -17.13 13.65 0.60
C ILE A 56 -17.78 13.83 1.98
N LEU A 57 -17.23 13.19 3.01
CA LEU A 57 -17.75 13.28 4.38
C LEU A 57 -17.66 14.71 4.95
N LEU A 58 -16.62 15.48 4.60
CA LEU A 58 -16.50 16.87 5.00
C LEU A 58 -17.57 17.75 4.33
N ILE A 59 -17.83 17.56 3.03
CA ILE A 59 -18.88 18.30 2.33
C ILE A 59 -20.25 17.94 2.90
N PHE A 60 -20.59 16.65 2.98
CA PHE A 60 -21.89 16.22 3.52
C PHE A 60 -22.07 16.61 4.99
N GLY A 61 -21.04 16.42 5.81
CA GLY A 61 -21.06 16.80 7.22
C GLY A 61 -21.20 18.30 7.40
N GLY A 62 -20.43 19.10 6.64
CA GLY A 62 -20.48 20.55 6.67
C GLY A 62 -21.84 21.11 6.24
N VAL A 63 -22.38 20.61 5.12
CA VAL A 63 -23.72 20.97 4.65
C VAL A 63 -24.78 20.55 5.67
N SER A 64 -24.69 19.37 6.27
CA SER A 64 -25.62 18.90 7.31
C SER A 64 -25.60 19.78 8.56
N ILE A 65 -24.44 20.31 8.95
CA ILE A 65 -24.32 21.27 10.06
C ILE A 65 -25.02 22.57 9.71
N ILE A 66 -24.74 23.13 8.52
CA ILE A 66 -25.32 24.41 8.07
C ILE A 66 -26.84 24.30 7.99
N LEU A 67 -27.37 23.23 7.38
CA LEU A 67 -28.81 23.00 7.24
C LEU A 67 -29.48 22.74 8.60
N GLY A 68 -28.84 21.98 9.49
CA GLY A 68 -29.37 21.71 10.83
C GLY A 68 -29.39 22.96 11.72
N ALA A 69 -28.36 23.81 11.61
CA ALA A 69 -28.27 25.07 12.34
C ALA A 69 -29.26 26.12 11.82
N GLY A 70 -29.51 26.18 10.51
CA GLY A 70 -30.46 27.12 9.91
C GLY A 70 -31.93 26.72 10.01
N GLY A 71 -32.22 25.41 10.18
CA GLY A 71 -33.59 24.87 10.17
C GLY A 71 -34.19 24.55 11.55
N ASN A 72 -33.57 24.96 12.66
CA ASN A 72 -33.95 24.56 14.03
C ASN A 72 -33.96 23.02 14.27
N ASP A 73 -33.16 22.26 13.53
CA ASP A 73 -33.08 20.79 13.66
C ASP A 73 -31.72 20.38 14.26
N PRO A 74 -31.55 20.47 15.60
CA PRO A 74 -30.27 20.24 16.27
C PRO A 74 -29.75 18.81 16.10
N LYS A 75 -30.63 17.86 15.77
CA LYS A 75 -30.24 16.46 15.51
C LYS A 75 -29.38 16.35 14.25
N LYS A 76 -29.75 17.06 13.17
CA LYS A 76 -28.98 17.08 11.92
C LYS A 76 -27.64 17.78 12.07
N ALA A 77 -27.60 18.85 12.86
CA ALA A 77 -26.35 19.53 13.19
C ALA A 77 -25.40 18.61 13.99
N SER A 78 -25.92 17.93 15.02
CA SER A 78 -25.13 16.97 15.80
C SER A 78 -24.63 15.80 14.96
N GLN A 79 -25.45 15.28 14.04
CA GLN A 79 -25.05 14.21 13.12
C GLN A 79 -23.93 14.65 12.17
N GLY A 80 -24.03 15.86 11.60
CA GLY A 80 -22.99 16.40 10.72
C GLY A 80 -21.65 16.57 11.45
N SER A 81 -21.67 17.12 12.67
CA SER A 81 -20.46 17.25 13.49
C SER A 81 -19.84 15.90 13.83
N LYS A 82 -20.67 14.90 14.19
CA LYS A 82 -20.18 13.53 14.42
C LYS A 82 -19.55 12.96 13.15
N ALA A 83 -20.18 13.11 11.99
CA ALA A 83 -19.66 12.61 10.73
C ALA A 83 -18.28 13.20 10.40
N ILE A 84 -18.09 14.51 10.57
CA ILE A 84 -16.80 15.16 10.39
C ILE A 84 -15.76 14.62 11.38
N THR A 85 -16.11 14.51 12.66
CA THR A 85 -15.20 13.98 13.68
C THR A 85 -14.74 12.56 13.35
N TRP A 86 -15.66 11.68 12.96
CA TRP A 86 -15.32 10.31 12.55
C TRP A 86 -14.46 10.27 11.28
N ALA A 87 -14.74 11.15 10.30
CA ALA A 87 -13.94 11.25 9.10
C ALA A 87 -12.49 11.70 9.40
N LEU A 88 -12.33 12.70 10.27
CA LEU A 88 -11.02 13.19 10.71
C LEU A 88 -10.26 12.14 11.51
N ILE A 89 -10.93 11.41 12.41
CA ILE A 89 -10.31 10.32 13.18
C ILE A 89 -9.83 9.21 12.24
N GLY A 90 -10.67 8.78 11.30
CA GLY A 90 -10.31 7.77 10.31
C GLY A 90 -9.12 8.22 9.45
N PHE A 91 -9.13 9.47 8.99
CA PHE A 91 -8.01 10.04 8.26
C PHE A 91 -6.73 10.11 9.09
N LEU A 92 -6.83 10.50 10.36
CA LEU A 92 -5.68 10.56 11.27
C LEU A 92 -5.05 9.18 11.49
N ILE A 93 -5.86 8.12 11.59
CA ILE A 93 -5.35 6.74 11.69
C ILE A 93 -4.57 6.34 10.44
N VAL A 94 -5.13 6.63 9.26
CA VAL A 94 -4.47 6.35 7.97
C VAL A 94 -3.17 7.15 7.85
N PHE A 95 -3.19 8.41 8.26
CA PHE A 95 -2.02 9.28 8.30
C PHE A 95 -0.95 8.74 9.26
N ALA A 96 -1.32 8.38 10.49
CA ALA A 96 -0.40 7.80 11.47
C ALA A 96 0.19 6.46 11.03
N SER A 97 -0.60 5.63 10.33
CA SER A 97 -0.13 4.37 9.76
C SER A 97 1.04 4.57 8.79
N TYR A 98 0.99 5.60 7.94
CA TYR A 98 2.11 5.92 7.05
C TYR A 98 3.41 6.20 7.83
N TRP A 99 3.32 7.01 8.89
CA TRP A 99 4.48 7.32 9.74
C TRP A 99 5.06 6.08 10.42
N ILE A 100 4.21 5.18 10.91
CA ILE A 100 4.64 3.92 11.53
C ILE A 100 5.44 3.08 10.52
N VAL A 101 4.92 2.91 9.29
CA VAL A 101 5.60 2.14 8.25
C VAL A 101 6.92 2.79 7.84
N GLN A 102 6.96 4.13 7.77
CA GLN A 102 8.17 4.88 7.46
C GLN A 102 9.26 4.67 8.51
N ILE A 103 8.91 4.71 9.79
CA ILE A 103 9.85 4.46 10.90
C ILE A 103 10.40 3.03 10.83
N ILE A 104 9.53 2.03 10.60
CA ILE A 104 9.96 0.63 10.47
C ILE A 104 10.91 0.48 9.27
N SER A 105 10.59 1.11 8.14
CA SER A 105 11.44 1.08 6.94
C SER A 105 12.81 1.72 7.20
N PHE A 106 12.84 2.83 7.95
CA PHE A 106 14.08 3.52 8.33
C PHE A 106 14.98 2.65 9.22
N ILE A 107 14.41 1.97 10.22
CA ILE A 107 15.18 1.15 11.17
C ILE A 107 15.65 -0.16 10.52
N THR A 108 14.82 -0.77 9.67
CA THR A 108 15.13 -2.06 9.03
C THR A 108 15.97 -1.94 7.77
N GLY A 109 16.05 -0.75 7.17
CA GLY A 109 16.70 -0.54 5.87
C GLY A 109 15.96 -1.18 4.69
N ILE A 110 14.79 -1.80 4.93
CA ILE A 110 13.97 -2.46 3.92
C ILE A 110 12.91 -1.46 3.45
N LYS A 111 12.83 -1.24 2.14
CA LYS A 111 11.82 -0.36 1.53
C LYS A 111 10.48 -1.12 1.46
N ILE A 112 9.67 -1.02 2.53
CA ILE A 112 8.38 -1.70 2.63
C ILE A 112 7.36 -1.07 1.67
N LEU A 113 7.43 0.26 1.51
CA LEU A 113 6.62 0.99 0.55
C LEU A 113 7.36 1.02 -0.79
N ASN A 114 6.95 0.17 -1.72
CA ASN A 114 7.32 0.35 -3.13
C ASN A 114 6.52 1.54 -3.71
N THR A 115 6.92 2.75 -3.31
CA THR A 115 6.38 4.00 -3.84
C THR A 115 6.84 4.17 -5.27
N ASN A 116 6.11 3.54 -6.19
CA ASN A 116 5.99 3.95 -7.59
C ASN A 116 4.86 5.00 -7.66
N LEU A 117 5.00 6.10 -6.92
CA LEU A 117 4.27 7.32 -7.21
C LEU A 117 5.11 8.13 -8.19
#